data_AF-A0A373UN34-F1
#
_entry.id   AF-A0A373UN34-F1
#
_cell.length_a   1.000
_cell.length_b   1.000
_cell.length_c   1.000
_cell.angle_alpha   90.00
_cell.angle_beta   90.00
_cell.angle_gamma   90.00
#
_symmetry.space_group_name_H-M   'P 1'
#
loop_
_entity.id
_entity.type
_entity.pdbx_description
1 polymer ?
#
loop_
_entity_poly.entity_id
_entity_poly.type
_entity_poly.pdbx_seq_one_letter_code
_entity_poly.pdbx_strand_id
1 'polypeptide(L)'
;MKGAGMKLVYIASPLRGENPSGKDYKKNIEQAAKYCENACSLGVLAFAPHLYFTQFYNDTIPEQREKGLEMGLAMLEKCEELWVMGTHISQGMRGEIAHAKSLGIPIYNVEMPDDIMYYPVSADNHALLGQHSCMPDSRDKDYMGKILVMNYEALKPEYRSRPYQLWLATGGFGCSPTARGRRVFATSLYDGEQSSFYRQDFTGIIKPEVWEEVQSQYDFQITTQEVHKDSETPQEGMEP
;
A
#
# COMPACT_ATOMS: atom_id res chain seq x y z
N MET A 1 -5.62 22.19 -20.22
CA MET A 1 -5.56 21.47 -18.93
C MET A 1 -4.19 20.84 -18.82
N LYS A 2 -3.27 21.40 -18.03
CA LYS A 2 -2.06 20.67 -17.61
C LYS A 2 -2.49 19.78 -16.44
N GLY A 3 -3.08 18.63 -16.75
CA GLY A 3 -3.52 17.69 -15.73
C GLY A 3 -2.31 17.00 -15.13
N ALA A 4 -2.23 16.95 -13.81
CA ALA A 4 -1.40 15.95 -13.15
C ALA A 4 -1.73 14.58 -13.76
N GLY A 5 -0.71 13.81 -14.16
CA GLY A 5 -0.93 12.51 -14.81
C GLY A 5 -1.68 11.58 -13.86
N MET A 6 -2.82 11.04 -14.30
CA MET A 6 -3.53 10.01 -13.54
C MET A 6 -2.69 8.74 -13.51
N LYS A 7 -2.55 8.14 -12.32
CA LYS A 7 -1.77 6.91 -12.15
C LYS A 7 -2.42 5.75 -12.91
N LEU A 8 -1.63 4.96 -13.63
CA LEU A 8 -2.14 3.74 -14.27
C LEU A 8 -2.08 2.57 -13.28
N VAL A 9 -3.25 2.04 -12.90
CA VAL A 9 -3.42 1.01 -11.88
C VAL A 9 -3.92 -0.29 -12.51
N TYR A 10 -3.26 -1.40 -12.20
CA TYR A 10 -3.70 -2.73 -12.58
C TYR A 10 -4.69 -3.28 -11.56
N ILE A 11 -5.86 -3.73 -12.02
CA ILE A 11 -6.90 -4.34 -11.18
C ILE A 11 -6.87 -5.86 -11.38
N ALA A 12 -6.40 -6.58 -10.36
CA ALA A 12 -6.41 -8.04 -10.33
C ALA A 12 -7.62 -8.54 -9.54
N SER A 13 -8.48 -9.32 -10.19
CA SER A 13 -9.63 -9.97 -9.58
C SER A 13 -9.89 -11.34 -10.22
N PRO A 14 -10.63 -12.24 -9.56
CA PRO A 14 -10.92 -13.56 -10.13
C PRO A 14 -11.70 -13.43 -11.45
N LEU A 15 -11.22 -14.06 -12.53
CA LEU A 15 -11.99 -14.21 -13.77
C LEU A 15 -12.85 -15.47 -13.74
N ARG A 16 -12.24 -16.63 -13.47
CA ARG A 16 -12.93 -17.90 -13.31
C ARG A 16 -13.40 -18.06 -11.87
N GLY A 17 -14.64 -18.48 -11.67
CA GLY A 17 -15.06 -19.01 -10.38
C GLY A 17 -14.81 -20.51 -10.28
N GLU A 18 -15.17 -21.08 -9.13
CA GLU A 18 -15.06 -22.51 -8.85
C GLU A 18 -16.12 -23.33 -9.61
N ASN A 19 -17.20 -22.69 -10.07
CA ASN A 19 -18.27 -23.39 -10.78
C ASN A 19 -17.97 -23.56 -12.28
N PRO A 20 -18.06 -24.79 -12.82
CA PRO A 20 -17.92 -25.05 -14.27
C PRO A 20 -19.04 -24.45 -15.14
N SER A 21 -20.13 -23.95 -14.54
CA SER A 21 -21.35 -23.52 -15.24
C SER A 21 -21.23 -22.18 -15.99
N GLY A 22 -20.09 -21.49 -15.90
CA GLY A 22 -19.88 -20.19 -16.56
C GLY A 22 -20.63 -19.01 -15.93
N LYS A 23 -21.52 -19.24 -14.96
CA LYS A 23 -22.21 -18.17 -14.21
C LYS A 23 -21.23 -17.25 -13.48
N ASP A 24 -20.17 -17.83 -12.92
CA ASP A 24 -19.16 -17.06 -12.21
C ASP A 24 -18.37 -16.17 -13.18
N TYR A 25 -18.16 -16.62 -14.42
CA TYR A 25 -17.42 -15.86 -15.43
C TYR A 25 -18.09 -14.51 -15.73
N LYS A 26 -19.39 -14.51 -16.06
CA LYS A 26 -20.13 -13.27 -16.35
C LYS A 26 -20.18 -12.34 -15.13
N LYS A 27 -20.47 -12.91 -13.96
CA LYS A 27 -20.52 -12.15 -12.70
C LYS A 27 -19.17 -11.52 -12.37
N ASN A 28 -18.07 -12.20 -12.66
CA ASN A 28 -16.71 -11.71 -12.42
C ASN A 28 -16.30 -10.59 -13.37
N ILE A 29 -16.70 -10.68 -14.66
CA ILE A 29 -16.55 -9.57 -15.61
C ILE A 29 -17.31 -8.33 -15.14
N GLU A 30 -18.57 -8.49 -14.71
CA GLU A 30 -19.38 -7.38 -14.19
C GLU A 30 -18.75 -6.75 -12.93
N GLN A 31 -18.25 -7.57 -12.00
CA GLN A 31 -17.53 -7.09 -10.81
C GLN A 31 -16.24 -6.35 -11.16
N ALA A 32 -15.42 -6.89 -12.06
CA ALA A 32 -14.19 -6.24 -12.47
C ALA A 32 -14.43 -4.88 -13.14
N ALA A 33 -15.48 -4.77 -13.96
CA ALA A 33 -15.90 -3.49 -14.54
C ALA A 33 -16.28 -2.47 -13.46
N LYS A 34 -17.04 -2.89 -12.44
CA LYS A 34 -17.39 -2.05 -11.29
C LYS A 34 -16.16 -1.63 -10.49
N TYR A 35 -15.20 -2.53 -10.29
CA TYR A 35 -13.94 -2.19 -9.59
C TYR A 35 -13.12 -1.17 -10.36
N CYS A 36 -13.02 -1.30 -11.68
CA CYS A 36 -12.39 -0.30 -12.53
C CYS A 36 -13.13 1.04 -12.48
N GLU A 37 -14.47 1.03 -12.52
CA GLU A 37 -15.28 2.25 -12.40
C GLU A 37 -15.04 2.97 -11.07
N ASN A 38 -15.09 2.25 -9.95
CA ASN A 38 -14.82 2.78 -8.62
C ASN A 38 -13.40 3.37 -8.53
N ALA A 39 -12.39 2.62 -8.97
CA ALA A 39 -11.02 3.11 -9.04
C ALA A 39 -10.90 4.38 -9.91
N CYS A 40 -11.52 4.42 -11.08
CA CYS A 40 -11.53 5.59 -11.95
C CYS A 40 -12.19 6.81 -11.29
N SER A 41 -13.28 6.61 -10.54
CA SER A 41 -13.93 7.70 -9.79
C SER A 41 -13.05 8.30 -8.69
N LEU A 42 -12.01 7.56 -8.26
CA LEU A 42 -11.00 8.01 -7.31
C LEU A 42 -9.80 8.69 -7.99
N GLY A 43 -9.85 8.94 -9.31
CA GLY A 43 -8.82 9.73 -10.00
C GLY A 43 -7.61 8.92 -10.52
N VAL A 44 -7.71 7.59 -10.57
CA VAL A 44 -6.71 6.74 -11.24
C VAL A 44 -7.20 6.22 -12.58
N LEU A 45 -6.30 5.83 -13.47
CA LEU A 45 -6.64 5.09 -14.69
C LEU A 45 -6.58 3.59 -14.38
N ALA A 46 -7.74 2.94 -14.25
CA ALA A 46 -7.81 1.52 -13.91
C ALA A 46 -7.79 0.62 -15.14
N PHE A 47 -7.03 -0.47 -15.09
CA PHE A 47 -6.96 -1.49 -16.13
C PHE A 47 -7.14 -2.89 -15.54
N ALA A 48 -8.20 -3.59 -15.94
CA ALA A 48 -8.36 -5.03 -15.68
C ALA A 48 -8.08 -5.82 -16.97
N PRO A 49 -7.07 -6.70 -17.00
CA PRO A 49 -6.63 -7.43 -18.20
C PRO A 49 -7.75 -8.24 -18.82
N HIS A 50 -8.57 -8.88 -17.98
CA HIS A 50 -9.63 -9.78 -18.41
C HIS A 50 -10.91 -9.04 -18.84
N LEU A 51 -11.00 -7.73 -18.72
CA LEU A 51 -12.05 -6.96 -19.40
C LEU A 51 -11.68 -6.73 -20.87
N TYR A 52 -10.39 -6.57 -21.15
CA TYR A 52 -9.86 -6.21 -22.47
C TYR A 52 -9.46 -7.43 -23.28
N PHE A 53 -8.50 -8.24 -22.80
CA PHE A 53 -7.92 -9.33 -23.56
C PHE A 53 -8.92 -10.45 -23.85
N THR A 54 -9.91 -10.68 -22.99
CA THR A 54 -10.91 -11.72 -23.24
C THR A 54 -11.90 -11.38 -24.35
N GLN A 55 -11.91 -10.14 -24.86
CA GLN A 55 -12.73 -9.76 -26.01
C GLN A 55 -12.23 -10.42 -27.30
N PHE A 56 -10.97 -10.86 -27.36
CA PHE A 56 -10.36 -11.49 -28.53
C PHE A 56 -9.49 -12.72 -28.22
N TYR A 57 -9.13 -12.98 -26.97
CA TYR A 57 -8.53 -14.23 -26.50
C TYR A 57 -9.51 -14.99 -25.60
N ASN A 58 -10.01 -16.13 -26.08
CA ASN A 58 -10.90 -16.98 -25.31
C ASN A 58 -10.11 -17.71 -24.21
N ASP A 59 -10.27 -17.26 -22.97
CA ASP A 59 -9.60 -17.82 -21.82
C ASP A 59 -9.88 -19.33 -21.64
N THR A 60 -11.01 -19.88 -22.10
CA THR A 60 -11.28 -21.32 -22.01
C THR A 60 -10.38 -22.19 -22.91
N ILE A 61 -9.70 -21.60 -23.90
CA ILE A 61 -8.77 -22.28 -24.79
C ILE A 61 -7.34 -22.10 -24.23
N PRO A 62 -6.61 -23.19 -23.89
CA PRO A 62 -5.30 -23.09 -23.23
C PRO A 62 -4.28 -22.19 -23.91
N GLU A 63 -4.12 -22.28 -25.24
CA GLU A 63 -3.16 -21.45 -26.00
C GLU A 63 -3.54 -19.97 -26.00
N GLN A 64 -4.84 -19.65 -26.10
CA GLN A 64 -5.30 -18.26 -26.08
C GLN A 64 -5.24 -17.68 -24.67
N ARG A 65 -5.48 -18.50 -23.64
CA ARG A 65 -5.26 -18.13 -22.24
C ARG A 65 -3.80 -17.76 -21.98
N GLU A 66 -2.86 -18.55 -22.47
CA GLU A 66 -1.44 -18.28 -22.30
C GLU A 66 -1.08 -16.91 -22.89
N LYS A 67 -1.52 -16.62 -24.12
CA LYS A 67 -1.36 -15.30 -24.75
C LYS A 67 -2.03 -14.18 -23.96
N GLY A 68 -3.24 -14.41 -23.45
CA GLY A 68 -3.96 -13.44 -22.62
C GLY A 68 -3.24 -13.12 -21.31
N LEU A 69 -2.67 -14.13 -20.65
CA LEU A 69 -1.86 -13.96 -19.44
C LEU A 69 -0.56 -13.23 -19.73
N GLU A 70 0.16 -13.61 -20.79
CA GLU A 70 1.39 -12.95 -21.22
C GLU A 70 1.16 -11.45 -21.48
N MET A 71 0.11 -11.11 -22.23
CA MET A 71 -0.26 -9.72 -22.51
C MET A 71 -0.70 -8.96 -21.25
N GLY A 72 -1.38 -9.64 -20.32
CA GLY A 72 -1.71 -9.10 -19.00
C GLY A 72 -0.46 -8.70 -18.22
N LEU A 73 0.52 -9.59 -18.11
CA LEU A 73 1.79 -9.31 -17.41
C LEU A 73 2.58 -8.18 -18.08
N ALA A 74 2.62 -8.15 -19.42
CA ALA A 74 3.26 -7.06 -20.17
C ALA A 74 2.59 -5.69 -19.96
N MET A 75 1.29 -5.67 -19.66
CA MET A 75 0.57 -4.46 -19.26
C MET A 75 0.83 -4.09 -17.80
N LEU A 76 0.89 -5.08 -16.91
CA LEU A 76 1.24 -4.88 -15.49
C LEU A 76 2.59 -4.17 -15.33
N GLU A 77 3.58 -4.50 -16.15
CA GLU A 77 4.89 -3.82 -16.19
C GLU A 77 4.82 -2.31 -16.49
N LYS A 78 3.71 -1.84 -17.07
CA LYS A 78 3.48 -0.43 -17.39
C LYS A 78 2.64 0.28 -16.32
N CYS A 79 2.05 -0.47 -15.40
CA CYS A 79 1.25 0.06 -14.31
C CYS A 79 2.16 0.51 -13.17
N GLU A 80 1.70 1.54 -12.46
CA GLU A 80 2.37 2.09 -11.28
C GLU A 80 2.04 1.29 -10.02
N GLU A 81 0.88 0.64 -9.98
CA GLU A 81 0.39 -0.11 -8.82
C GLU A 81 -0.45 -1.33 -9.27
N LEU A 82 -0.47 -2.36 -8.43
CA LEU A 82 -1.36 -3.52 -8.53
C LEU A 82 -2.35 -3.53 -7.37
N TRP A 83 -3.64 -3.46 -7.66
CA TRP A 83 -4.70 -3.59 -6.66
C TRP A 83 -5.36 -4.97 -6.78
N VAL A 84 -5.31 -5.72 -5.68
CA VAL A 84 -5.81 -7.08 -5.56
C VAL A 84 -7.19 -7.02 -4.92
N MET A 85 -8.23 -7.34 -5.69
CA MET A 85 -9.62 -7.14 -5.28
C MET A 85 -10.19 -8.40 -4.62
N GLY A 86 -10.72 -8.23 -3.42
CA GLY A 86 -11.36 -9.27 -2.62
C GLY A 86 -10.36 -10.15 -1.86
N THR A 87 -10.91 -11.10 -1.10
CA THR A 87 -10.12 -11.98 -0.21
C THR A 87 -9.70 -13.30 -0.86
N HIS A 88 -10.27 -13.65 -2.01
CA HIS A 88 -9.98 -14.89 -2.72
C HIS A 88 -8.95 -14.67 -3.86
N ILE A 89 -7.81 -15.35 -3.77
CA ILE A 89 -6.70 -15.22 -4.74
C ILE A 89 -6.69 -16.40 -5.71
N SER A 90 -7.12 -16.14 -6.96
CA SER A 90 -7.13 -17.12 -8.05
C SER A 90 -5.72 -17.44 -8.57
N GLN A 91 -5.59 -18.53 -9.36
CA GLN A 91 -4.31 -18.90 -10.00
C GLN A 91 -3.73 -17.76 -10.85
N GLY A 92 -4.56 -17.07 -11.63
CA GLY A 92 -4.13 -15.93 -12.46
C GLY A 92 -3.57 -14.80 -11.60
N MET A 93 -4.32 -14.43 -10.56
CA MET A 93 -3.90 -13.39 -9.60
C MET A 93 -2.58 -13.73 -8.91
N ARG A 94 -2.32 -15.01 -8.58
CA ARG A 94 -1.03 -15.41 -8.00
C ARG A 94 0.13 -15.11 -8.94
N GLY A 95 -0.04 -15.34 -10.24
CA GLY A 95 0.96 -15.02 -11.26
C GLY A 95 1.22 -13.51 -11.33
N GLU A 96 0.17 -12.70 -11.37
CA GLU A 96 0.24 -11.24 -11.40
C GLU A 96 0.93 -10.68 -10.14
N ILE A 97 0.54 -11.16 -8.96
CA ILE A 97 1.14 -10.76 -7.67
C ILE A 97 2.63 -11.13 -7.62
N ALA A 98 2.99 -12.34 -8.07
CA ALA A 98 4.39 -12.76 -8.09
C ALA A 98 5.23 -11.90 -9.04
N HIS A 99 4.68 -11.57 -10.22
CA HIS A 99 5.35 -10.71 -11.20
C HIS A 99 5.55 -9.29 -10.66
N ALA A 100 4.50 -8.67 -10.13
CA ALA A 100 4.57 -7.34 -9.51
C ALA A 100 5.62 -7.28 -8.39
N LYS A 101 5.68 -8.29 -7.52
CA LYS A 101 6.71 -8.39 -6.47
C LYS A 101 8.13 -8.42 -7.04
N SER A 102 8.35 -9.18 -8.11
CA SER A 102 9.68 -9.28 -8.73
C SER A 102 10.19 -7.95 -9.31
N LEU A 103 9.26 -7.07 -9.69
CA LEU A 103 9.54 -5.74 -10.25
C LEU A 103 9.54 -4.62 -9.20
N GLY A 104 9.17 -4.92 -7.95
CA GLY A 104 8.99 -3.91 -6.90
C GLY A 104 7.77 -3.00 -7.12
N ILE A 105 6.80 -3.43 -7.94
CA ILE A 105 5.54 -2.69 -8.14
C ILE A 105 4.74 -2.76 -6.82
N PRO A 106 4.30 -1.61 -6.27
CA PRO A 106 3.43 -1.56 -5.10
C PRO A 106 2.17 -2.41 -5.27
N ILE A 107 1.86 -3.23 -4.26
CA ILE A 107 0.69 -4.11 -4.25
C ILE A 107 -0.20 -3.72 -3.07
N TYR A 108 -1.48 -3.53 -3.34
CA TYR A 108 -2.49 -3.15 -2.37
C TYR A 108 -3.63 -4.16 -2.36
N ASN A 109 -4.01 -4.67 -1.20
CA ASN A 109 -5.19 -5.53 -1.05
C ASN A 109 -6.41 -4.66 -0.76
N VAL A 110 -7.49 -4.89 -1.53
CA VAL A 110 -8.80 -4.26 -1.32
C VAL A 110 -9.76 -5.35 -0.89
N GLU A 111 -9.83 -5.59 0.42
CA GLU A 111 -10.59 -6.71 1.00
C GLU A 111 -12.10 -6.60 0.79
N MET A 112 -12.64 -5.37 0.77
CA MET A 112 -14.06 -5.07 0.53
C MET A 112 -14.23 -4.17 -0.70
N PRO A 113 -14.13 -4.72 -1.93
CA PRO A 113 -14.19 -3.94 -3.17
C PRO A 113 -15.49 -3.15 -3.43
N ASP A 114 -16.57 -3.51 -2.72
CA ASP A 114 -17.86 -2.81 -2.80
C ASP A 114 -17.91 -1.54 -1.93
N ASP A 115 -16.96 -1.38 -1.02
CA ASP A 115 -16.81 -0.18 -0.19
C ASP A 115 -15.58 0.61 -0.67
N ILE A 116 -15.84 1.78 -1.24
CA ILE A 116 -14.82 2.65 -1.82
C ILE A 116 -13.75 3.08 -0.80
N MET A 117 -14.09 3.06 0.49
CA MET A 117 -13.16 3.38 1.58
C MET A 117 -11.98 2.38 1.66
N TYR A 118 -12.14 1.16 1.13
CA TYR A 118 -11.07 0.16 1.16
C TYR A 118 -10.03 0.34 0.05
N TYR A 119 -10.28 1.23 -0.92
CA TYR A 119 -9.35 1.47 -2.03
C TYR A 119 -8.14 2.28 -1.54
N PRO A 120 -6.93 1.98 -2.04
CA PRO A 120 -5.68 2.56 -1.54
C PRO A 120 -5.37 3.93 -2.19
N VAL A 121 -6.37 4.81 -2.24
CA VAL A 121 -6.23 6.14 -2.84
C VAL A 121 -6.30 7.18 -1.74
N SER A 122 -5.28 8.04 -1.66
CA SER A 122 -5.37 9.19 -0.76
C SER A 122 -6.36 10.22 -1.31
N ALA A 123 -7.11 10.88 -0.44
CA ALA A 123 -8.12 11.88 -0.81
C ALA A 123 -7.57 13.07 -1.63
N ASP A 124 -6.24 13.24 -1.64
CA ASP A 124 -5.50 14.31 -2.30
C ASP A 124 -4.65 13.83 -3.50
N ASN A 125 -4.90 12.62 -4.01
CA ASN A 125 -4.26 12.02 -5.20
C ASN A 125 -2.77 11.69 -5.08
N HIS A 126 -2.17 11.75 -3.89
CA HIS A 126 -0.81 11.26 -3.67
C HIS A 126 -0.80 9.73 -3.47
N ALA A 127 0.27 9.06 -3.88
CA ALA A 127 0.39 7.61 -3.63
C ALA A 127 0.57 7.33 -2.14
N LEU A 128 -0.15 6.34 -1.61
CA LEU A 128 0.05 5.89 -0.23
C LEU A 128 1.49 5.41 -0.03
N LEU A 129 2.01 5.65 1.15
CA LEU A 129 3.34 5.21 1.50
C LEU A 129 3.34 3.69 1.73
N GLY A 130 4.39 3.02 1.26
CA GLY A 130 4.52 1.57 1.37
C GLY A 130 5.96 1.12 1.36
N GLN A 131 6.20 -0.16 1.00
CA GLN A 131 7.54 -0.74 1.04
C GLN A 131 8.50 -0.02 0.08
N HIS A 132 7.98 0.41 -1.07
CA HIS A 132 8.70 1.21 -2.05
C HIS A 132 9.16 2.58 -1.50
N SER A 133 8.48 3.10 -0.48
CA SER A 133 8.79 4.37 0.21
C SER A 133 9.85 4.23 1.31
N CYS A 134 10.22 2.99 1.67
CA CYS A 134 11.08 2.70 2.82
C CYS A 134 12.51 2.34 2.38
N MET A 135 13.49 2.60 3.24
CA MET A 135 14.86 2.13 3.04
C MET A 135 14.89 0.59 2.96
N PRO A 136 15.74 0.00 2.08
CA PRO A 136 15.94 -1.46 2.03
C PRO A 136 16.32 -2.04 3.40
N ASP A 137 15.78 -3.22 3.69
CA ASP A 137 16.00 -3.98 4.92
C ASP A 137 15.74 -3.21 6.22
N SER A 138 15.00 -2.09 6.15
CA SER A 138 14.75 -1.25 7.31
C SER A 138 13.92 -1.93 8.39
N ARG A 139 13.14 -2.95 8.04
CA ARG A 139 12.39 -3.81 8.98
C ARG A 139 13.28 -4.56 9.96
N ASP A 140 14.56 -4.71 9.64
CA ASP A 140 15.56 -5.38 10.49
C ASP A 140 16.46 -4.39 11.24
N LYS A 141 16.17 -3.08 11.19
CA LYS A 141 16.95 -2.01 11.85
C LYS A 141 16.25 -1.50 13.11
N ASP A 142 17.00 -0.82 13.97
CA ASP A 142 16.42 -0.16 15.14
C ASP A 142 15.55 1.03 14.71
N TYR A 143 14.35 1.13 15.27
CA TYR A 143 13.39 2.18 14.94
C TYR A 143 13.53 3.44 15.81
N MET A 144 14.24 3.39 16.94
CA MET A 144 14.31 4.51 17.89
C MET A 144 14.76 5.82 17.21
N GLY A 145 13.95 6.87 17.36
CA GLY A 145 14.19 8.19 16.78
C GLY A 145 14.09 8.23 15.25
N LYS A 146 13.49 7.22 14.61
CA LYS A 146 13.30 7.15 13.16
C LYS A 146 11.83 7.41 12.79
N ILE A 147 11.63 8.00 11.61
CA ILE A 147 10.31 8.13 11.01
C ILE A 147 9.95 6.79 10.37
N LEU A 148 8.87 6.21 10.85
CA LEU A 148 8.31 4.95 10.37
C LEU A 148 7.11 5.22 9.48
N VAL A 149 7.00 4.41 8.44
CA VAL A 149 5.83 4.35 7.56
C VAL A 149 4.88 3.28 8.09
N MET A 150 3.69 3.68 8.54
CA MET A 150 2.60 2.77 8.91
C MET A 150 2.08 2.05 7.66
N ASN A 151 1.82 0.75 7.75
CA ASN A 151 1.07 0.04 6.73
C ASN A 151 -0.35 0.64 6.67
N TYR A 152 -0.80 1.05 5.48
CA TYR A 152 -2.14 1.62 5.32
C TYR A 152 -3.26 0.63 5.72
N GLU A 153 -3.01 -0.68 5.67
CA GLU A 153 -3.93 -1.72 6.16
C GLU A 153 -4.13 -1.65 7.68
N ALA A 154 -3.14 -1.15 8.42
CA ALA A 154 -3.24 -0.92 9.87
C ALA A 154 -4.03 0.36 10.21
N LEU A 155 -4.28 1.23 9.23
CA LEU A 155 -5.07 2.45 9.39
C LEU A 155 -6.53 2.20 9.04
N LYS A 156 -7.43 2.84 9.79
CA LYS A 156 -8.82 2.92 9.37
C LYS A 156 -8.91 3.67 8.04
N PRO A 157 -9.87 3.32 7.17
CA PRO A 157 -10.00 3.93 5.86
C PRO A 157 -9.94 5.46 5.80
N GLU A 158 -10.63 6.14 6.72
CA GLU A 158 -10.68 7.61 6.81
C GLU A 158 -9.31 8.27 7.11
N TYR A 159 -8.33 7.49 7.57
CA TYR A 159 -6.96 7.95 7.85
C TYR A 159 -5.95 7.47 6.81
N ARG A 160 -6.37 6.86 5.69
CA ARG A 160 -5.46 6.38 4.65
C ARG A 160 -5.01 7.53 3.75
N SER A 161 -4.08 8.34 4.25
CA SER A 161 -3.32 9.33 3.47
C SER A 161 -1.88 9.42 3.96
N ARG A 162 -0.97 9.97 3.14
CA ARG A 162 0.47 10.00 3.45
C ARG A 162 0.78 10.61 4.83
N PRO A 163 0.15 11.72 5.27
CA PRO A 163 0.46 12.32 6.57
C PRO A 163 0.16 11.41 7.76
N TYR A 164 -1.00 10.74 7.76
CA TYR A 164 -1.40 9.84 8.84
C TYR A 164 -0.60 8.53 8.86
N GLN A 165 0.15 8.23 7.80
CA GLN A 165 1.05 7.09 7.75
C GLN A 165 2.42 7.36 8.41
N LEU A 166 2.74 8.60 8.78
CA LEU A 166 4.07 8.95 9.27
C LEU A 166 4.12 9.11 10.79
N TRP A 167 4.93 8.26 11.41
CA TRP A 167 5.05 8.15 12.85
C TRP A 167 6.52 8.19 13.28
N LEU A 168 6.86 9.06 14.23
CA LEU A 168 8.18 9.06 14.85
C LEU A 168 8.22 8.05 15.99
N ALA A 169 9.10 7.06 15.92
CA ALA A 169 9.28 6.12 17.01
C ALA A 169 10.03 6.75 18.19
N THR A 170 9.38 6.76 19.35
CA THR A 170 9.85 7.39 20.59
C THR A 170 10.28 6.38 21.65
N GLY A 171 10.04 5.07 21.43
CA GLY A 171 10.57 4.03 22.30
C GLY A 171 9.83 2.70 22.24
N GLY A 172 10.02 1.89 23.28
CA GLY A 172 9.38 0.58 23.41
C GLY A 172 10.23 -0.57 22.88
N PHE A 173 10.02 -1.77 23.42
CA PHE A 173 10.82 -2.95 23.06
C PHE A 173 10.75 -3.30 21.57
N GLY A 174 9.62 -3.00 20.92
CA GLY A 174 9.42 -3.24 19.49
C GLY A 174 10.30 -2.38 18.58
N CYS A 175 10.99 -1.35 19.09
CA CYS A 175 11.97 -0.60 18.30
C CYS A 175 13.16 -1.46 17.91
N SER A 176 13.57 -2.38 18.79
CA SER A 176 14.63 -3.34 18.51
C SER A 176 14.08 -4.50 17.68
N PRO A 177 14.75 -4.90 16.58
CA PRO A 177 14.34 -6.03 15.74
C PRO A 177 14.39 -7.38 16.49
N THR A 178 15.33 -7.51 17.44
CA THR A 178 15.64 -8.76 18.14
C THR A 178 14.93 -8.90 19.48
N ALA A 179 14.30 -7.83 19.98
CA ALA A 179 13.59 -7.90 21.26
C ALA A 179 12.34 -8.78 21.17
N ARG A 180 12.06 -9.50 22.26
CA ARG A 180 10.85 -10.33 22.40
C ARG A 180 9.58 -9.48 22.45
N GLY A 181 9.64 -8.32 23.11
CA GLY A 181 8.55 -7.35 23.11
C GLY A 181 8.41 -6.69 21.75
N ARG A 182 7.18 -6.58 21.24
CA ARG A 182 6.91 -6.10 19.88
C ARG A 182 6.26 -4.72 19.80
N ARG A 183 6.02 -4.06 20.93
CA ARG A 183 5.36 -2.74 20.98
C ARG A 183 6.34 -1.59 20.74
N VAL A 184 6.01 -0.72 19.80
CA VAL A 184 6.69 0.54 19.50
C VAL A 184 5.79 1.66 20.00
N PHE A 185 6.31 2.55 20.84
CA PHE A 185 5.69 3.83 21.15
C PHE A 185 6.06 4.82 20.05
N ALA A 186 5.08 5.54 19.54
CA ALA A 186 5.29 6.45 18.45
C ALA A 186 4.37 7.67 18.55
N THR A 187 4.84 8.78 17.96
CA THR A 187 4.12 10.04 17.86
C THR A 187 3.80 10.31 16.40
N SER A 188 2.53 10.58 16.08
CA SER A 188 2.09 11.00 14.75
C SER A 188 2.78 12.31 14.37
N LEU A 189 3.38 12.37 13.18
CA LEU A 189 3.99 13.62 12.72
C LEU A 189 2.93 14.67 12.33
N TYR A 190 1.71 14.22 12.01
CA TYR A 190 0.66 15.08 11.48
C TYR A 190 -0.01 15.92 12.57
N ASP A 191 -0.44 15.28 13.66
CA ASP A 191 -1.24 15.90 14.73
C ASP A 191 -0.64 15.72 16.13
N GLY A 192 0.55 15.11 16.23
CA GLY A 192 1.24 14.90 17.50
C GLY A 192 0.62 13.83 18.41
N GLU A 193 -0.38 13.07 17.94
CA GLU A 193 -0.97 11.99 18.72
C GLU A 193 0.09 10.96 19.13
N GLN A 194 0.13 10.60 20.42
CA GLN A 194 0.98 9.53 20.92
C GLN A 194 0.20 8.23 21.03
N SER A 195 0.76 7.15 20.48
CA SER A 195 0.12 5.84 20.53
C SER A 195 1.16 4.71 20.59
N SER A 196 0.71 3.45 20.63
CA SER A 196 1.58 2.28 20.58
C SER A 196 1.07 1.22 19.61
N PHE A 197 1.97 0.75 18.75
CA PHE A 197 1.67 -0.20 17.69
C PHE A 197 2.57 -1.42 17.78
N TYR A 198 2.23 -2.51 17.10
CA TYR A 198 3.15 -3.61 16.93
C TYR A 198 4.17 -3.26 15.85
N ARG A 199 5.41 -3.74 16.01
CA ARG A 199 6.50 -3.55 15.02
C ARG A 199 6.07 -3.92 13.59
N GLN A 200 5.23 -4.95 13.45
CA GLN A 200 4.74 -5.44 12.17
C GLN A 200 3.75 -4.52 11.46
N ASP A 201 3.11 -3.60 12.21
CA ASP A 201 2.17 -2.62 11.67
C ASP A 201 2.91 -1.55 10.85
N PHE A 202 4.22 -1.41 11.06
CA PHE A 202 5.08 -0.56 10.25
C PHE A 202 5.65 -1.30 9.05
N THR A 203 5.63 -0.63 7.91
CA THR A 203 6.23 -1.08 6.67
C THR A 203 7.76 -1.01 6.73
N GLY A 204 8.31 0.06 7.32
CA GLY A 204 9.75 0.27 7.47
C GLY A 204 10.09 1.71 7.83
N ILE A 205 11.39 2.05 7.73
CA ILE A 205 11.90 3.41 7.93
C ILE A 205 11.84 4.15 6.59
N ILE A 206 11.27 5.35 6.56
CA ILE A 206 11.11 6.15 5.34
C ILE A 206 12.47 6.49 4.68
N LYS A 207 12.49 6.56 3.35
CA LYS A 207 13.64 7.09 2.59
C LYS A 207 13.75 8.62 2.76
N PRO A 208 14.96 9.20 2.90
CA PRO A 208 15.14 10.65 3.02
C PRO A 208 14.47 11.45 1.89
N GLU A 209 14.65 11.02 0.64
CA GLU A 209 14.07 11.70 -0.53
C GLU A 209 12.54 11.65 -0.57
N VAL A 210 11.93 10.58 -0.02
CA VAL A 210 10.47 10.48 0.10
C VAL A 210 9.97 11.35 1.25
N TRP A 211 10.74 11.47 2.34
CA TRP A 211 10.39 12.37 3.43
C TRP A 211 10.40 13.83 2.97
N GLU A 212 11.44 14.27 2.26
CA GLU A 212 11.52 15.61 1.67
C GLU A 212 10.34 15.91 0.72
N GLU A 213 9.98 14.93 -0.12
CA GLU A 213 8.82 15.02 -1.01
C GLU A 213 7.52 15.24 -0.21
N VAL A 214 7.28 14.43 0.84
CA VAL A 214 6.07 14.53 1.67
C VAL A 214 6.03 15.84 2.46
N GLN A 215 7.15 16.31 2.99
CA GLN A 215 7.21 17.61 3.68
C GLN A 215 6.84 18.79 2.78
N SER A 216 7.08 18.69 1.47
CA SER A 216 6.66 19.72 0.51
C SER A 216 5.15 19.70 0.20
N GLN A 217 4.46 18.61 0.55
CA GLN A 217 3.04 18.37 0.24
C GLN A 217 2.10 18.71 1.41
N TYR A 218 2.60 18.70 2.65
CA TYR A 218 1.77 18.81 3.84
C TYR A 218 2.44 19.61 4.96
N ASP A 219 1.61 20.27 5.76
CA ASP A 219 2.03 20.91 7.01
C ASP A 219 2.01 19.89 8.16
N PHE A 220 3.18 19.52 8.66
CA PHE A 220 3.33 18.64 9.82
C PHE A 220 3.49 19.46 11.10
N GLN A 221 2.86 19.00 12.20
CA GLN A 221 3.00 19.65 13.51
C GLN A 221 4.32 19.37 14.20
N ILE A 222 4.99 18.26 13.85
CA ILE A 222 6.25 17.86 14.46
C ILE A 222 7.32 17.76 13.38
N THR A 223 8.43 18.47 13.58
CA THR A 223 9.64 18.28 12.77
C THR A 223 10.68 17.47 13.56
N THR A 224 11.52 16.69 12.87
CA THR A 224 12.59 15.88 13.52
C THR A 224 13.55 16.71 14.38
N GLN A 225 13.59 18.03 14.21
CA GLN A 225 14.41 18.95 15.01
C GLN A 225 13.84 19.25 16.40
N GLU A 226 12.52 19.11 16.62
CA GLU A 226 11.89 19.42 17.90
C GLU A 226 12.02 18.28 18.92
N VAL A 227 12.15 17.03 18.46
CA VAL A 227 12.21 15.85 19.36
C VAL A 227 13.60 15.67 19.99
N HIS A 228 14.65 16.21 19.38
CA HIS A 228 15.97 16.25 20.01
C HIS A 228 16.05 17.22 21.20
N LYS A 229 15.08 18.14 21.37
CA LYS A 229 15.03 19.02 22.55
C LYS A 229 14.41 18.36 23.78
N ASP A 230 13.43 17.47 23.60
CA ASP A 230 12.71 16.85 24.72
C ASP A 230 13.34 15.53 25.21
N SER A 231 14.40 15.04 24.54
CA SER A 231 15.16 13.85 24.95
C SER A 231 16.37 14.16 25.85
N GLU A 232 16.70 15.44 26.07
CA GLU A 232 17.67 15.87 27.08
C GLU A 232 16.95 16.26 28.38
N THR A 233 16.46 15.26 29.13
CA THR A 233 16.20 15.48 30.56
C THR A 233 17.53 15.41 31.31
N PRO A 234 17.90 16.42 32.11
CA PRO A 234 19.10 16.33 32.94
C PRO A 234 18.94 15.17 33.92
N GLN A 235 19.88 14.23 33.92
CA GLN A 235 20.06 13.34 35.06
C GLN A 235 20.51 14.20 36.25
N GLU A 236 19.55 14.77 36.98
CA GLU A 236 19.81 15.31 38.30
C GLU A 236 20.14 14.16 39.24
N GLY A 237 21.26 14.33 39.93
CA GLY A 237 21.99 13.28 40.61
C GLY A 237 21.24 12.64 41.77
N MET A 238 21.59 11.39 41.99
CA MET A 238 21.48 10.76 43.31
C MET A 238 22.81 10.09 43.63
N GLU A 239 23.62 10.81 44.41
CA GLU A 239 24.55 10.23 45.39
C GLU A 239 24.39 11.09 46.66
N PRO A 240 24.42 10.46 47.84
CA PRO A 240 25.65 9.86 48.37
C PRO A 240 25.54 8.40 48.82
#